data_AF-A0A9Q4DKX5-F1
#
_entry.id   AF-A0A9Q4DKX5-F1
#
_cell.length_a   1.000
_cell.length_b   1.000
_cell.length_c   1.000
_cell.angle_alpha   90.00
_cell.angle_beta   90.00
_cell.angle_gamma   90.00
#
_symmetry.space_group_name_H-M   'P 1'
#
loop_
_entity.id
_entity.type
_entity.pdbx_description
1 polymer ?
#
loop_
_entity_poly.entity_id
_entity_poly.type
_entity_poly.pdbx_seq_one_letter_code
_entity_poly.pdbx_strand_id
1 'polypeptide(L)'
;PKPANPSLLYFAQKTVFKYFFINLKTTFLTHFQLPIRYETGTELLTNFKQTTATHISDHIHEWRRRRRMVKTYVPDQLLAEWFIKSLLPAMTEDVANGGVVTEEQVIARAQYLDLVYTQSGTLYDKIPDAPRPEFSIPPPPKSNNDS
;
A
#
# COMPACT_ATOMS: atom_id res chain seq x y z
N PRO A 1 -7.91 -9.29 66.80
CA PRO A 1 -7.98 -9.15 65.31
C PRO A 1 -9.32 -9.68 64.78
N LYS A 2 -10.14 -8.82 64.16
CA LYS A 2 -11.42 -9.23 63.54
C LYS A 2 -11.10 -10.06 62.27
N PRO A 3 -11.71 -11.23 62.05
CA PRO A 3 -11.46 -12.01 60.83
C PRO A 3 -11.96 -11.23 59.61
N ALA A 4 -11.14 -11.20 58.56
CA ALA A 4 -11.50 -10.56 57.29
C ALA A 4 -12.74 -11.23 56.69
N ASN A 5 -13.68 -10.43 56.20
CA ASN A 5 -14.94 -10.92 55.64
C ASN A 5 -14.65 -11.76 54.37
N PRO A 6 -14.93 -13.08 54.36
CA PRO A 6 -14.58 -13.98 53.26
C PRO A 6 -15.26 -13.60 51.93
N SER A 7 -16.42 -12.92 51.98
CA SER A 7 -17.10 -12.43 50.77
C SER A 7 -16.36 -11.28 50.08
N LEU A 8 -15.67 -10.42 50.83
CA LEU A 8 -14.81 -9.36 50.28
C LEU A 8 -13.52 -9.92 49.67
N LEU A 9 -12.94 -10.95 50.30
CA LEU A 9 -11.78 -11.67 49.76
C LEU A 9 -12.10 -12.34 48.42
N TYR A 10 -13.26 -13.00 48.33
CA TYR A 10 -13.70 -13.63 47.09
C TYR A 10 -13.96 -12.60 45.97
N PHE A 11 -14.59 -11.46 46.30
CA PHE A 11 -14.80 -10.39 45.33
C PHE A 11 -13.49 -9.76 44.82
N ALA A 12 -12.52 -9.53 45.73
CA ALA A 12 -11.21 -9.02 45.38
C ALA A 12 -10.47 -9.99 44.44
N GLN A 13 -10.48 -11.29 44.76
CA GLN A 13 -9.84 -12.32 43.95
C GLN A 13 -10.46 -12.43 42.55
N LYS A 14 -11.79 -12.41 42.46
CA LYS A 14 -12.51 -12.42 41.16
C LYS A 14 -12.19 -11.19 40.31
N THR A 15 -12.04 -10.04 40.96
CA THR A 15 -11.70 -8.77 40.29
C THR A 15 -10.27 -8.79 39.76
N VAL A 16 -9.30 -9.21 40.58
CA VAL A 16 -7.89 -9.37 40.18
C VAL A 16 -7.76 -10.36 39.01
N PHE A 17 -8.46 -11.50 39.08
CA PHE A 17 -8.45 -12.49 38.01
C PHE A 17 -9.02 -11.93 36.70
N LYS A 18 -10.11 -11.15 36.76
CA LYS A 18 -10.69 -10.48 35.59
C LYS A 18 -9.72 -9.48 34.97
N TYR A 19 -9.05 -8.65 35.78
CA TYR A 19 -8.05 -7.70 35.28
C TYR A 19 -6.83 -8.41 34.68
N PHE A 20 -6.38 -9.51 35.28
CA PHE A 20 -5.27 -10.31 34.76
C PHE A 20 -5.59 -10.86 33.37
N PHE A 21 -6.77 -11.46 33.17
CA PHE A 21 -7.17 -12.00 31.86
C PHE A 21 -7.38 -10.92 30.79
N ILE A 22 -7.92 -9.76 31.17
CA ILE A 22 -8.06 -8.63 30.24
C ILE A 22 -6.68 -8.15 29.78
N ASN A 23 -5.73 -7.97 30.70
CA ASN A 23 -4.36 -7.56 30.39
C ASN A 23 -3.60 -8.61 29.58
N LEU A 24 -3.78 -9.89 29.90
CA LEU A 24 -3.17 -10.98 29.14
C LEU A 24 -3.71 -11.00 27.70
N LYS A 25 -5.02 -10.82 27.52
CA LYS A 25 -5.65 -10.77 26.20
C LYS A 25 -5.15 -9.56 25.40
N THR A 26 -5.11 -8.37 25.98
CA THR A 26 -4.58 -7.19 25.26
C THR A 26 -3.11 -7.37 24.91
N THR A 27 -2.28 -7.83 25.85
CA THR A 27 -0.85 -8.08 25.64
C THR A 27 -0.61 -9.15 24.56
N PHE A 28 -1.38 -10.23 24.55
CA PHE A 28 -1.29 -11.26 23.52
C PHE A 28 -1.69 -10.73 22.14
N LEU A 29 -2.79 -9.97 22.05
CA LEU A 29 -3.22 -9.36 20.80
C LEU A 29 -2.21 -8.34 20.29
N THR A 30 -1.61 -7.53 21.16
CA THR A 30 -0.63 -6.53 20.75
C THR A 30 0.72 -7.14 20.39
N HIS A 31 1.23 -8.10 21.16
CA HIS A 31 2.55 -8.69 20.89
C HIS A 31 2.55 -9.65 19.71
N PHE A 32 1.49 -10.44 19.53
CA PHE A 32 1.48 -11.47 18.49
C PHE A 32 0.72 -11.05 17.24
N GLN A 33 -0.38 -10.30 17.35
CA GLN A 33 -1.20 -10.01 16.17
C GLN A 33 -0.85 -8.69 15.49
N LEU A 34 -0.38 -7.65 16.20
CA LEU A 34 -0.01 -6.39 15.53
C LEU A 34 1.24 -6.55 14.65
N PRO A 35 2.34 -7.20 15.09
CA PRO A 35 3.50 -7.41 14.23
C PRO A 35 3.17 -8.24 13.00
N ILE A 36 2.45 -9.36 13.17
CA ILE A 36 2.02 -10.21 12.04
C ILE A 36 1.13 -9.43 11.06
N ARG A 37 0.16 -8.63 11.55
CA ARG A 37 -0.69 -7.79 10.68
C ARG A 37 0.08 -6.65 10.01
N TYR A 38 1.13 -6.13 10.63
CA TYR A 38 1.98 -5.10 10.06
C TYR A 38 2.86 -5.68 8.95
N GLU A 39 3.54 -6.80 9.19
CA GLU A 39 4.39 -7.49 8.22
C GLU A 39 3.56 -7.94 7.01
N THR A 40 2.50 -8.72 7.23
CA THR A 40 1.61 -9.16 6.14
C THR A 40 0.88 -7.98 5.47
N GLY A 41 0.56 -6.92 6.21
CA GLY A 41 -0.11 -5.73 5.68
C GLY A 41 0.79 -4.89 4.78
N THR A 42 2.06 -4.73 5.15
CA THR A 42 3.04 -3.94 4.38
C THR A 42 3.57 -4.71 3.17
N GLU A 43 3.63 -6.04 3.22
CA GLU A 43 3.90 -6.91 2.06
C GLU A 43 2.92 -6.68 0.90
N LEU A 44 1.64 -6.41 1.20
CA LEU A 44 0.63 -6.12 0.17
C LEU A 44 0.94 -4.86 -0.64
N LEU A 45 1.61 -3.88 -0.04
CA LEU A 45 1.99 -2.62 -0.71
C LEU A 45 3.38 -2.72 -1.34
N THR A 46 4.35 -3.28 -0.61
CA THR A 46 5.77 -3.32 -1.02
C THR A 46 6.03 -4.26 -2.20
N ASN A 47 5.27 -5.35 -2.30
CA ASN A 47 5.36 -6.30 -3.43
C ASN A 47 4.47 -5.92 -4.62
N PHE A 48 3.62 -4.90 -4.48
CA PHE A 48 2.77 -4.48 -5.58
C PHE A 48 3.57 -3.69 -6.62
N LYS A 49 3.44 -4.09 -7.89
CA LYS A 49 4.08 -3.47 -9.04
C LYS A 49 3.08 -3.26 -10.15
N GLN A 50 3.18 -2.10 -10.80
CA GLN A 50 2.50 -1.80 -12.04
C GLN A 50 3.14 -2.64 -13.14
N THR A 51 2.31 -3.24 -13.99
CA THR A 51 2.78 -3.94 -15.18
C THR A 51 2.55 -3.06 -16.40
N THR A 52 3.24 -3.35 -17.51
CA THR A 52 3.08 -2.58 -18.75
C THR A 52 1.66 -2.68 -19.32
N ALA A 53 0.93 -3.75 -19.01
CA ALA A 53 -0.46 -3.96 -19.40
C ALA A 53 -1.49 -3.30 -18.47
N THR A 54 -1.07 -2.52 -17.45
CA THR A 54 -1.98 -1.92 -16.46
C THR A 54 -2.00 -0.40 -16.61
N HIS A 55 -3.19 0.16 -16.87
CA HIS A 55 -3.40 1.60 -16.90
C HIS A 55 -3.14 2.22 -15.51
N ILE A 56 -2.62 3.44 -15.45
CA ILE A 56 -2.26 4.07 -14.16
C ILE A 56 -3.49 4.19 -13.23
N SER A 57 -4.68 4.44 -13.79
CA SER A 57 -5.91 4.56 -13.01
C SER A 57 -6.20 3.27 -12.25
N ASP A 58 -6.05 2.13 -12.92
CA ASP A 58 -6.33 0.82 -12.35
C ASP A 58 -5.29 0.47 -11.30
N HIS A 59 -4.02 0.82 -11.56
CA HIS A 59 -2.94 0.70 -10.58
C HIS A 59 -3.23 1.53 -9.31
N ILE A 60 -3.66 2.79 -9.45
CA ILE A 60 -4.03 3.66 -8.32
C ILE A 60 -5.25 3.11 -7.56
N HIS A 61 -6.27 2.63 -8.28
CA HIS A 61 -7.46 2.05 -7.66
C HIS A 61 -7.11 0.83 -6.81
N GLU A 62 -6.29 -0.07 -7.34
CA GLU A 62 -5.85 -1.26 -6.62
C GLU A 62 -4.90 -0.91 -5.48
N TRP A 63 -3.99 0.05 -5.67
CA TRP A 63 -3.16 0.60 -4.60
C TRP A 63 -4.01 1.07 -3.42
N ARG A 64 -5.01 1.92 -3.67
CA ARG A 64 -5.92 2.43 -2.62
C ARG A 64 -6.72 1.30 -1.97
N ARG A 65 -7.12 0.28 -2.72
CA ARG A 65 -7.76 -0.92 -2.15
C ARG A 65 -6.83 -1.63 -1.18
N ARG A 66 -5.58 -1.90 -1.57
CA ARG A 66 -4.59 -2.55 -0.70
C ARG A 66 -4.26 -1.70 0.51
N ARG A 67 -4.15 -0.38 0.35
CA ARG A 67 -3.94 0.57 1.45
C ARG A 67 -5.03 0.47 2.52
N ARG A 68 -6.31 0.33 2.14
CA ARG A 68 -7.43 0.13 3.09
C ARG A 68 -7.38 -1.19 3.87
N MET A 69 -6.64 -2.18 3.36
CA MET A 69 -6.42 -3.46 4.06
C MET A 69 -5.34 -3.34 5.14
N VAL A 70 -4.41 -2.39 5.00
CA VAL A 70 -3.40 -2.09 6.03
C VAL A 70 -4.08 -1.37 7.20
N LYS A 71 -4.20 -2.07 8.34
CA LYS A 71 -4.87 -1.54 9.55
C LYS A 71 -3.94 -0.75 10.47
N THR A 72 -2.65 -0.77 10.20
CA THR A 72 -1.64 -0.05 10.96
C THR A 72 -1.37 1.32 10.34
N TYR A 73 -1.02 2.27 11.20
CA TYR A 73 -0.55 3.57 10.74
C TYR A 73 0.76 3.39 9.97
N VAL A 74 0.84 4.03 8.80
CA VAL A 74 2.06 4.11 7.99
C VAL A 74 2.25 5.57 7.64
N PRO A 75 3.42 6.17 7.94
CA PRO A 75 3.76 7.53 7.55
C PRO A 75 3.61 7.78 6.05
N ASP A 76 3.09 8.94 5.68
CA ASP A 76 2.85 9.33 4.28
C ASP A 76 4.11 9.29 3.41
N GLN A 77 5.28 9.59 3.99
CA GLN A 77 6.55 9.53 3.28
C GLN A 77 6.93 8.11 2.85
N LEU A 78 6.65 7.11 3.69
CA LEU A 78 6.87 5.70 3.33
C LEU A 78 5.86 5.24 2.27
N LEU A 79 4.61 5.71 2.35
CA LEU A 79 3.60 5.43 1.33
C LEU A 79 3.96 6.06 -0.01
N ALA A 80 4.45 7.29 0.00
CA ALA A 80 4.97 7.97 -1.17
C ALA A 80 6.11 7.15 -1.82
N GLU A 81 7.09 6.75 -1.02
CA GLU A 81 8.22 5.94 -1.49
C GLU A 81 7.76 4.57 -2.05
N TRP A 82 6.88 3.88 -1.35
CA TRP A 82 6.37 2.57 -1.79
C TRP A 82 5.51 2.70 -3.05
N PHE A 83 4.70 3.76 -3.16
CA PHE A 83 3.93 4.01 -4.38
C PHE A 83 4.86 4.29 -5.55
N ILE A 84 5.87 5.17 -5.40
CA ILE A 84 6.88 5.44 -6.44
C ILE A 84 7.54 4.13 -6.89
N LYS A 85 8.00 3.31 -5.94
CA LYS A 85 8.58 1.98 -6.22
C LYS A 85 7.60 1.00 -6.84
N SER A 86 6.28 1.22 -6.72
CA SER A 86 5.26 0.38 -7.32
C SER A 86 5.01 0.72 -8.80
N LEU A 87 5.45 1.88 -9.29
CA LEU A 87 5.22 2.31 -10.66
C LEU A 87 6.18 1.63 -11.65
N LEU A 88 5.87 1.77 -12.95
CA LEU A 88 6.82 1.42 -14.01
C LEU A 88 8.09 2.30 -13.92
N PRO A 89 9.27 1.80 -14.30
CA PRO A 89 10.53 2.56 -14.22
C PRO A 89 10.46 3.93 -14.91
N ALA A 90 9.86 4.00 -16.09
CA ALA A 90 9.72 5.25 -16.85
C ALA A 90 8.90 6.33 -16.11
N MET A 91 7.88 5.92 -15.34
CA MET A 91 7.09 6.84 -14.52
C MET A 91 7.79 7.14 -13.19
N THR A 92 8.51 6.17 -12.63
CA THR A 92 9.20 6.28 -11.34
C THR A 92 10.15 7.47 -11.33
N GLU A 93 10.98 7.61 -12.36
CA GLU A 93 11.95 8.71 -12.48
C GLU A 93 11.25 10.08 -12.57
N ASP A 94 10.25 10.21 -13.45
CA ASP A 94 9.53 11.47 -13.69
C ASP A 94 8.68 11.91 -12.49
N VAL A 95 8.19 10.95 -11.69
CA VAL A 95 7.47 11.22 -10.44
C VAL A 95 8.44 11.59 -9.32
N ALA A 96 9.55 10.86 -9.17
CA ALA A 96 10.55 11.11 -8.13
C ALA A 96 11.21 12.50 -8.27
N ASN A 97 11.45 12.93 -9.50
CA ASN A 97 11.97 14.26 -9.81
C ASN A 97 11.01 15.41 -9.44
N GLY A 98 9.75 15.11 -9.11
CA GLY A 98 8.73 16.09 -8.75
C GLY A 98 8.80 16.63 -7.31
N GLY A 99 9.74 16.15 -6.47
CA GLY A 99 9.89 16.64 -5.09
C GLY A 99 8.68 16.34 -4.19
N VAL A 100 7.95 15.26 -4.50
CA VAL A 100 6.72 14.84 -3.82
C VAL A 100 7.01 14.21 -2.45
N VAL A 101 6.23 14.59 -1.42
CA VAL A 101 6.48 14.21 -0.02
C VAL A 101 5.38 13.30 0.54
N THR A 102 4.16 13.37 0.01
CA THR A 102 3.01 12.60 0.51
C THR A 102 2.42 11.64 -0.54
N GLU A 103 1.75 10.58 -0.07
CA GLU A 103 1.07 9.60 -0.94
C GLU A 103 0.19 10.26 -2.01
N GLU A 104 -0.68 11.19 -1.61
CA GLU A 104 -1.60 11.83 -2.55
C GLU A 104 -0.90 12.77 -3.53
N GLN A 105 0.21 13.42 -3.16
CA GLN A 105 1.00 14.22 -4.10
C GLN A 105 1.63 13.35 -5.19
N VAL A 106 2.16 12.19 -4.80
CA VAL A 106 2.74 11.22 -5.74
C VAL A 106 1.65 10.67 -6.68
N ILE A 107 0.48 10.31 -6.14
CA ILE A 107 -0.65 9.82 -6.93
C ILE A 107 -1.10 10.89 -7.94
N ALA A 108 -1.29 12.14 -7.50
CA ALA A 108 -1.68 13.24 -8.38
C ALA A 108 -0.64 13.48 -9.48
N ARG A 109 0.65 13.38 -9.15
CA ARG A 109 1.73 13.52 -10.14
C ARG A 109 1.71 12.38 -11.17
N ALA A 110 1.50 11.14 -10.74
CA ALA A 110 1.40 10.00 -11.64
C ALA A 110 0.20 10.12 -12.60
N GLN A 111 -0.96 10.57 -12.11
CA GLN A 111 -2.13 10.86 -12.94
C GLN A 111 -1.86 11.98 -13.95
N TYR A 112 -1.18 13.04 -13.52
CA TYR A 112 -0.80 14.13 -14.40
C TYR A 112 0.14 13.67 -15.53
N LEU A 113 1.16 12.87 -15.19
CA LEU A 113 2.11 12.36 -16.18
C LEU A 113 1.45 11.43 -17.21
N ASP A 114 0.55 10.56 -16.76
CA ASP A 114 -0.22 9.69 -17.66
C ASP A 114 -1.06 10.49 -18.67
N LEU A 115 -1.70 11.58 -18.21
CA LEU A 115 -2.39 12.51 -19.09
C LEU A 115 -1.43 13.17 -20.08
N VAL A 116 -0.28 13.67 -19.62
CA VAL A 116 0.73 14.33 -20.46
C VAL A 116 1.27 13.37 -21.51
N TYR A 117 1.61 12.14 -21.14
CA TYR A 117 2.11 11.14 -22.08
C TYR A 117 1.06 10.77 -23.13
N THR A 118 -0.19 10.60 -22.71
CA THR A 118 -1.31 10.28 -23.60
C THR A 118 -1.55 11.41 -24.60
N GLN A 119 -1.57 12.67 -24.13
CA GLN A 119 -1.84 13.84 -24.98
C GLN A 119 -0.67 14.24 -25.88
N SER A 120 0.57 14.03 -25.43
CA SER A 120 1.78 14.34 -26.20
C SER A 120 2.14 13.27 -27.24
N GLY A 121 1.46 12.11 -27.22
CA GLY A 121 1.79 10.97 -28.07
C GLY A 121 3.03 10.19 -27.62
N THR A 122 3.70 10.61 -26.54
CA THR A 122 4.94 9.97 -26.02
C THR A 122 4.67 8.76 -25.13
N LEU A 123 3.40 8.44 -24.85
CA LEU A 123 3.01 7.29 -24.04
C LEU A 123 3.62 5.99 -24.54
N TYR A 124 3.53 5.71 -25.84
CA TYR A 124 4.03 4.46 -26.41
C TYR A 124 5.55 4.46 -26.63
N ASP A 125 6.20 5.62 -26.58
CA ASP A 125 7.67 5.70 -26.56
C ASP A 125 8.21 5.33 -25.17
N LYS A 126 7.52 5.76 -24.11
CA LYS A 126 7.90 5.48 -22.72
C LYS A 126 7.37 4.13 -22.21
N ILE A 127 6.20 3.69 -22.69
CA ILE A 127 5.52 2.45 -22.30
C ILE A 127 4.94 1.80 -23.57
N PRO A 128 5.75 1.02 -24.31
CA PRO A 128 5.35 0.48 -25.62
C PRO A 128 4.13 -0.44 -25.57
N ASP A 129 4.02 -1.22 -24.50
CA ASP A 129 2.96 -2.21 -24.27
C ASP A 129 1.76 -1.65 -23.47
N ALA A 130 1.66 -0.33 -23.32
CA ALA A 130 0.53 0.29 -22.62
C ALA A 130 -0.81 -0.10 -23.27
N PRO A 131 -1.89 -0.26 -22.48
CA PRO A 131 -3.23 -0.53 -23.01
C PRO A 131 -3.63 0.52 -24.04
N ARG A 132 -3.90 0.05 -25.26
CA ARG A 132 -4.27 0.87 -26.41
C ARG A 132 -5.79 1.05 -26.47
N PRO A 133 -6.30 2.26 -26.70
CA PRO A 133 -7.69 2.44 -27.11
C PRO A 133 -7.97 1.60 -28.36
N GLU A 134 -9.14 0.98 -28.47
CA GLU A 134 -9.51 0.12 -29.61
C GLU A 134 -9.37 0.80 -30.98
N PHE A 135 -9.41 2.14 -31.00
CA PHE A 135 -9.26 2.97 -32.21
C PHE A 135 -7.83 3.46 -32.47
N SER A 136 -6.84 3.01 -31.69
CA SER A 136 -5.45 3.45 -31.86
C SER A 136 -4.72 2.64 -32.93
N ILE A 137 -3.79 3.29 -33.62
CA ILE A 137 -2.95 2.66 -34.65
C ILE A 137 -2.15 1.53 -33.98
N PRO A 138 -2.13 0.30 -34.54
CA PRO A 138 -1.40 -0.81 -33.95
C PRO A 138 0.11 -0.51 -33.85
N PRO A 139 0.81 -1.06 -32.86
CA PRO A 139 2.25 -0.88 -32.73
C PRO A 139 2.96 -1.38 -34.01
N PRO A 140 4.07 -0.73 -34.42
CA PRO A 140 4.87 -1.22 -35.53
C PRO A 140 5.30 -2.66 -35.25
N PRO A 141 5.29 -3.55 -36.26
CA PRO A 141 5.70 -4.93 -36.08
C PRO A 141 7.10 -4.98 -35.48
N LYS A 142 7.29 -5.83 -34.46
CA LYS A 142 8.62 -6.06 -33.87
C LYS A 142 9.58 -6.40 -35.01
N SER A 143 10.63 -5.59 -35.16
CA SER A 143 11.76 -5.91 -36.04
C SER A 143 12.42 -7.15 -35.43
N ASN A 144 12.24 -8.28 -36.09
CA ASN A 144 12.95 -9.51 -35.78
C ASN A 144 14.43 -9.29 -36.13
N ASN A 145 15.18 -8.69 -35.22
CA ASN A 145 16.64 -8.70 -35.26
C ASN A 145 17.13 -9.93 -34.50
N ASP A 146 16.74 -11.11 -34.99
CA ASP A 146 17.47 -12.35 -34.74
C ASP A 146 18.29 -12.62 -36.01
N SER A 147 19.56 -12.26 -35.98
CA SER A 147 20.58 -12.65 -36.97
C SER A 147 21.92 -12.81 -36.28
#